data_AF-A0AAE1EBC1-F1
#
_entry.id   AF-A0AAE1EBC1-F1
#
_cell.length_a   1.000
_cell.length_b   1.000
_cell.length_c   1.000
_cell.angle_alpha   90.00
_cell.angle_beta   90.00
_cell.angle_gamma   90.00
#
_symmetry.space_group_name_H-M   'P 1'
#
loop_
_entity.id
_entity.type
_entity.pdbx_description
1 polymer ?
#
loop_
_entity_poly.entity_id
_entity_poly.type
_entity_poly.pdbx_seq_one_letter_code
_entity_poly.pdbx_strand_id
1 'polypeptide(L)'
;MEFRKKRKVDIERRAFNKDWMPKYFFTEIDNKGVCLLCNQSVTVLKEYNIICHYATKHGNYSNNLLEAERQTRATELDRKLARQQKVLVKSTLAQKSSTHASFMVAYHIAKHSKLFSDGEWIKKVHARCSCDQVCPEKRQKFQEVSLSRRTLARRIGKTIGENLTSQLKGLVSFISTVFTGIWMKALTSMILHSFSSLYGAF
;
A
#
# COMPACT_ATOMS: atom_id res chain seq x y z
N MET A 1 35.04 -21.50 -17.54
CA MET A 1 33.68 -21.68 -17.03
C MET A 1 32.99 -20.33 -17.08
N GLU A 2 32.15 -20.11 -18.09
CA GLU A 2 31.51 -18.81 -18.34
C GLU A 2 30.38 -18.60 -17.32
N PHE A 3 30.52 -17.60 -16.46
CA PHE A 3 29.45 -17.23 -15.53
C PHE A 3 28.27 -16.67 -16.33
N ARG A 4 27.23 -17.50 -16.55
CA ARG A 4 25.95 -17.05 -17.12
C ARG A 4 25.48 -15.84 -16.32
N LYS A 5 25.52 -14.65 -16.93
CA LYS A 5 24.95 -13.43 -16.36
C LYS A 5 23.51 -13.72 -15.95
N LYS A 6 23.22 -13.66 -14.65
CA LYS A 6 21.84 -13.77 -14.15
C LYS A 6 21.02 -12.65 -14.78
N ARG A 7 20.03 -13.03 -15.59
CA ARG A 7 19.15 -12.10 -16.31
C ARG A 7 18.32 -11.30 -15.30
N LYS A 8 18.47 -9.96 -15.29
CA LYS A 8 17.66 -9.06 -14.47
C LYS A 8 16.24 -8.96 -15.06
N VAL A 9 15.24 -9.08 -14.21
CA VAL A 9 13.81 -9.10 -14.58
C VAL A 9 13.37 -7.77 -15.22
N ASP A 10 13.98 -6.66 -14.83
CA ASP A 10 13.64 -5.29 -15.23
C ASP A 10 13.95 -4.99 -16.70
N ILE A 11 14.84 -5.78 -17.33
CA ILE A 11 15.31 -5.57 -18.70
C ILE A 11 14.34 -6.20 -19.72
N GLU A 12 13.56 -7.22 -19.32
CA GLU A 12 12.81 -8.05 -20.27
C GLU A 12 11.39 -7.53 -20.60
N ARG A 13 10.96 -6.36 -20.08
CA ARG A 13 9.63 -5.74 -20.33
C ARG A 13 8.52 -6.77 -20.59
N ARG A 14 8.41 -7.77 -19.70
CA ARG A 14 7.54 -8.92 -19.95
C ARG A 14 6.08 -8.49 -19.74
N ALA A 15 5.38 -8.27 -20.84
CA ALA A 15 3.97 -7.89 -20.85
C ALA A 15 3.07 -9.11 -20.65
N PHE A 16 1.87 -8.87 -20.13
CA PHE A 16 0.83 -9.90 -20.06
C PHE A 16 0.38 -10.30 -21.48
N ASN A 17 0.26 -11.60 -21.73
CA ASN A 17 -0.31 -12.10 -22.98
C ASN A 17 -1.82 -12.35 -22.82
N LYS A 18 -2.64 -11.70 -23.65
CA LYS A 18 -4.11 -11.82 -23.63
C LYS A 18 -4.60 -13.26 -23.85
N ASP A 19 -3.83 -14.09 -24.56
CA ASP A 19 -4.14 -15.50 -24.77
C ASP A 19 -4.18 -16.31 -23.48
N TRP A 20 -3.51 -15.85 -22.42
CA TRP A 20 -3.53 -16.53 -21.13
C TRP A 20 -4.91 -16.49 -20.47
N MET A 21 -5.78 -15.56 -20.87
CA MET A 21 -7.12 -15.46 -20.32
C MET A 21 -7.99 -16.67 -20.70
N PRO A 22 -8.22 -17.01 -21.98
CA PRO A 22 -8.95 -18.22 -22.32
C PRO A 22 -8.19 -19.52 -22.03
N LYS A 23 -6.84 -19.51 -22.15
CA LYS A 23 -6.03 -20.73 -21.98
C LYS A 23 -5.86 -21.13 -20.51
N TYR A 24 -5.60 -20.17 -19.63
CA TYR A 24 -5.20 -20.46 -18.25
C TYR A 24 -6.07 -19.75 -17.21
N PHE A 25 -7.12 -19.04 -17.63
CA PHE A 25 -8.00 -18.27 -16.76
C PHE A 25 -7.24 -17.19 -15.96
N PHE A 26 -6.41 -16.41 -16.65
CA PHE A 26 -5.67 -15.29 -16.05
C PHE A 26 -6.08 -13.94 -16.64
N THR A 27 -6.02 -12.90 -15.82
CA THR A 27 -6.19 -11.50 -16.24
C THR A 27 -5.06 -10.63 -15.67
N GLU A 28 -4.89 -9.42 -16.17
CA GLU A 28 -3.87 -8.49 -15.67
C GLU A 28 -4.50 -7.41 -14.79
N ILE A 29 -4.01 -7.26 -13.56
CA ILE A 29 -4.40 -6.20 -12.62
C ILE A 29 -3.12 -5.60 -12.02
N ASP A 30 -2.96 -4.29 -12.12
CA ASP A 30 -1.81 -3.55 -11.58
C ASP A 30 -0.44 -4.17 -11.96
N ASN A 31 -0.28 -4.53 -13.24
CA ASN A 31 0.93 -5.17 -13.78
C ASN A 31 1.29 -6.52 -13.13
N LYS A 32 0.26 -7.24 -12.64
CA LYS A 32 0.37 -8.60 -12.07
C LYS A 32 -0.67 -9.51 -12.73
N GLY A 33 -0.31 -10.78 -12.92
CA GLY A 33 -1.24 -11.77 -13.45
C GLY A 33 -2.11 -12.30 -12.31
N VAL A 34 -3.42 -12.17 -12.40
CA VAL A 34 -4.38 -12.66 -11.41
C VAL A 34 -5.14 -13.86 -11.97
N CYS A 35 -5.14 -14.95 -11.23
CA CYS A 35 -5.92 -16.13 -11.59
C CYS A 35 -7.41 -15.87 -11.32
N LEU A 36 -8.26 -16.04 -12.32
CA LEU A 36 -9.71 -15.86 -12.25
C LEU A 36 -10.43 -16.96 -11.46
N LEU A 37 -9.76 -18.09 -11.20
CA LEU A 37 -10.33 -19.24 -10.48
C LEU A 37 -10.11 -19.15 -8.96
N CYS A 38 -8.95 -18.66 -8.52
CA CYS A 38 -8.59 -18.60 -7.10
C CYS A 38 -8.21 -17.20 -6.59
N ASN A 39 -8.24 -16.17 -7.44
CA ASN A 39 -7.87 -14.79 -7.14
C ASN A 39 -6.43 -14.60 -6.59
N GLN A 40 -5.54 -15.59 -6.77
CA GLN A 40 -4.12 -15.46 -6.43
C GLN A 40 -3.38 -14.68 -7.52
N SER A 41 -2.36 -13.92 -7.12
CA SER A 41 -1.55 -13.09 -8.02
C SER A 41 -0.17 -13.69 -8.28
N VAL A 42 0.31 -13.53 -9.50
CA VAL A 42 1.64 -13.86 -10.00
C VAL A 42 2.33 -12.54 -10.36
N THR A 43 3.37 -12.19 -9.61
CA THR A 43 4.10 -10.92 -9.78
C THR A 43 5.00 -10.90 -11.00
N VAL A 44 5.53 -12.06 -11.39
CA VAL A 44 6.42 -12.18 -12.55
C VAL A 44 5.62 -12.75 -13.72
N LEU A 45 5.29 -11.88 -14.67
CA LEU A 45 4.54 -12.20 -15.90
C LEU A 45 5.38 -13.05 -16.87
N LYS A 46 5.56 -14.32 -16.53
CA LYS A 46 6.16 -15.34 -17.39
C LYS A 46 5.13 -16.42 -17.65
N GLU A 47 5.04 -16.86 -18.89
CA GLU A 47 4.20 -17.98 -19.29
C GLU A 47 4.43 -19.21 -18.41
N TYR A 48 5.69 -19.57 -18.12
CA TYR A 48 6.02 -20.66 -17.20
C TYR A 48 5.32 -20.52 -15.83
N ASN A 49 5.31 -19.32 -15.24
CA ASN A 49 4.68 -19.11 -13.93
C ASN A 49 3.16 -19.27 -13.99
N ILE A 50 2.55 -18.79 -15.08
CA ILE A 50 1.10 -18.91 -15.33
C ILE A 50 0.72 -20.38 -15.54
N ILE A 51 1.46 -21.09 -16.39
CA ILE A 51 1.25 -22.51 -16.68
C ILE A 51 1.43 -23.35 -15.41
N CYS A 52 2.53 -23.14 -14.67
CA CYS A 52 2.77 -23.89 -13.43
C CYS A 52 1.67 -23.63 -12.40
N HIS A 53 1.22 -22.39 -12.24
CA HIS A 53 0.10 -22.08 -11.36
C HIS A 53 -1.16 -22.85 -11.80
N TYR A 54 -1.51 -22.74 -13.08
CA TYR A 54 -2.69 -23.41 -13.61
C TYR A 54 -2.62 -24.93 -13.44
N ALA A 55 -1.52 -25.55 -13.86
CA ALA A 55 -1.33 -27.00 -13.78
C ALA A 55 -1.42 -27.52 -12.33
N THR A 56 -0.79 -26.83 -11.38
CA THR A 56 -0.73 -27.30 -9.97
C THR A 56 -1.99 -27.03 -9.18
N LYS A 57 -2.72 -25.94 -9.47
CA LYS A 57 -3.92 -25.55 -8.72
C LYS A 57 -5.22 -25.93 -9.41
N HIS A 58 -5.21 -25.97 -10.73
CA HIS A 58 -6.40 -26.01 -11.58
C HIS A 58 -6.24 -26.94 -12.79
N GLY A 59 -5.26 -27.85 -12.80
CA GLY A 59 -4.93 -28.68 -13.97
C GLY A 59 -6.10 -29.49 -14.53
N ASN A 60 -7.05 -29.87 -13.67
CA ASN A 60 -8.24 -30.64 -14.06
C ASN A 60 -9.47 -29.78 -14.38
N TYR A 61 -9.38 -28.45 -14.23
CA TYR A 61 -10.54 -27.57 -14.33
C TYR A 61 -11.14 -27.53 -15.75
N SER A 62 -10.28 -27.54 -16.77
CA SER A 62 -10.70 -27.42 -18.17
C SER A 62 -10.83 -28.74 -18.93
N ASN A 63 -10.64 -29.90 -18.29
CA ASN A 63 -10.57 -31.18 -19.00
C ASN A 63 -11.87 -31.52 -19.75
N ASN A 64 -13.00 -30.98 -19.31
CA ASN A 64 -14.31 -31.22 -19.90
C ASN A 64 -14.88 -30.00 -20.65
N LEU A 65 -14.09 -28.94 -20.83
CA LEU A 65 -14.57 -27.70 -21.47
C LEU A 65 -14.07 -27.62 -22.90
N LEU A 66 -14.99 -27.39 -23.84
CA LEU A 66 -14.63 -27.01 -25.21
C LEU A 66 -14.00 -25.62 -25.23
N GLU A 67 -13.23 -25.30 -26.29
CA GLU A 67 -12.51 -24.02 -26.38
C GLU A 67 -13.46 -22.80 -26.31
N ALA A 68 -14.63 -22.89 -26.96
CA ALA A 68 -15.65 -21.85 -26.90
C ALA A 68 -16.23 -21.67 -25.49
N GLU A 69 -16.39 -22.75 -24.75
CA GLU A 69 -16.89 -22.74 -23.36
C GLU A 69 -15.84 -22.15 -22.42
N ARG A 70 -14.55 -22.44 -22.64
CA ARG A 70 -13.43 -21.85 -21.89
C ARG A 70 -13.38 -20.34 -22.05
N GLN A 71 -13.48 -19.85 -23.29
CA GLN A 71 -13.50 -18.40 -23.58
C GLN A 71 -14.71 -17.72 -22.91
N THR A 72 -15.89 -18.34 -23.00
CA THR A 72 -17.11 -17.81 -22.36
C THR A 72 -16.96 -17.78 -20.84
N ARG A 73 -16.42 -18.85 -20.25
CA ARG A 73 -16.22 -18.94 -18.81
C ARG A 73 -15.17 -17.95 -18.31
N ALA A 74 -14.07 -17.78 -19.04
CA ALA A 74 -13.02 -16.82 -18.69
C ALA A 74 -13.55 -15.38 -18.69
N THR A 75 -14.35 -15.00 -19.70
CA THR A 75 -14.94 -13.66 -19.77
C THR A 75 -15.98 -13.42 -18.66
N GLU A 76 -16.77 -14.43 -18.31
CA GLU A 76 -17.71 -14.35 -17.19
C GLU A 76 -16.99 -14.10 -15.85
N LEU A 77 -15.92 -14.85 -15.59
CA LEU A 77 -15.12 -14.72 -14.37
C LEU A 77 -14.41 -13.36 -14.30
N ASP A 78 -13.84 -12.89 -15.41
CA ASP A 78 -13.21 -11.58 -15.49
C ASP A 78 -14.23 -10.46 -15.21
N ARG A 79 -15.42 -10.54 -15.81
CA ARG A 79 -16.51 -9.59 -15.53
C ARG A 79 -16.95 -9.62 -14.07
N LYS A 80 -17.02 -10.81 -13.45
CA LYS A 80 -17.36 -10.97 -12.03
C LYS A 80 -16.29 -10.33 -11.15
N LEU A 81 -15.02 -10.53 -11.45
CA LEU A 81 -13.89 -9.93 -10.74
C LEU A 81 -13.91 -8.41 -10.86
N ALA A 82 -14.08 -7.87 -12.07
CA ALA A 82 -14.18 -6.44 -12.31
C ALA A 82 -15.35 -5.81 -11.53
N ARG A 83 -16.50 -6.50 -11.44
CA ARG A 83 -17.63 -6.05 -10.63
C ARG A 83 -17.30 -6.03 -9.14
N GLN A 84 -16.63 -7.06 -8.62
CA GLN A 84 -16.19 -7.11 -7.22
C GLN A 84 -15.24 -5.95 -6.89
N GLN A 85 -14.26 -5.69 -7.77
CA GLN A 85 -13.34 -4.56 -7.63
C GLN A 85 -14.07 -3.22 -7.61
N LYS A 86 -15.00 -3.00 -8.55
CA LYS A 86 -15.79 -1.75 -8.60
C LYS A 86 -16.56 -1.49 -7.30
N VAL A 87 -17.18 -2.53 -6.73
CA VAL A 87 -17.89 -2.41 -5.44
C VAL A 87 -16.92 -2.03 -4.33
N LEU A 88 -15.76 -2.69 -4.26
CA LEU A 88 -14.75 -2.42 -3.23
C LEU A 88 -14.17 -1.00 -3.34
N VAL A 89 -13.84 -0.55 -4.56
CA VAL A 89 -13.34 0.80 -4.82
C VAL A 89 -14.39 1.84 -4.45
N LYS A 90 -15.64 1.65 -4.86
CA LYS A 90 -16.75 2.56 -4.50
C LYS A 90 -16.93 2.65 -2.98
N SER A 91 -16.90 1.53 -2.28
CA SER A 91 -16.98 1.49 -0.82
C SER A 91 -15.80 2.22 -0.17
N THR A 92 -14.57 1.98 -0.65
CA THR A 92 -13.35 2.64 -0.15
C THR A 92 -13.41 4.16 -0.35
N LEU A 93 -13.87 4.61 -1.53
CA LEU A 93 -14.03 6.03 -1.84
C LEU A 93 -15.08 6.70 -0.95
N ALA A 94 -16.23 6.04 -0.73
CA ALA A 94 -17.26 6.54 0.19
C ALA A 94 -16.72 6.68 1.62
N GLN A 95 -15.92 5.71 2.07
CA GLN A 95 -15.37 5.69 3.43
C GLN A 95 -14.17 6.64 3.62
N LYS A 96 -13.56 7.16 2.54
CA LYS A 96 -12.34 8.00 2.60
C LYS A 96 -12.54 9.23 3.48
N SER A 97 -13.66 9.95 3.29
CA SER A 97 -13.97 11.16 4.06
C SER A 97 -14.16 10.85 5.56
N SER A 98 -14.96 9.83 5.88
CA SER A 98 -15.17 9.39 7.27
C SER A 98 -13.85 8.92 7.93
N THR A 99 -13.01 8.22 7.18
CA THR A 99 -11.69 7.78 7.66
C THR A 99 -10.78 8.96 7.95
N HIS A 100 -10.77 9.98 7.08
CA HIS A 100 -10.01 11.21 7.30
C HIS A 100 -10.50 11.96 8.54
N ALA A 101 -11.82 12.18 8.66
CA ALA A 101 -12.41 12.84 9.83
C ALA A 101 -12.07 12.13 11.16
N SER A 102 -12.08 10.80 11.17
CA SER A 102 -11.69 10.04 12.36
C SER A 102 -10.21 10.14 12.72
N PHE A 103 -9.32 10.38 11.75
CA PHE A 103 -7.91 10.71 12.03
C PHE A 103 -7.76 12.12 12.57
N MET A 104 -8.54 13.09 12.06
CA MET A 104 -8.54 14.45 12.60
C MET A 104 -8.95 14.46 14.07
N VAL A 105 -10.04 13.77 14.43
CA VAL A 105 -10.46 13.65 15.83
C VAL A 105 -9.39 12.96 16.67
N ALA A 106 -8.80 11.87 16.17
CA ALA A 106 -7.72 11.16 16.88
C ALA A 106 -6.50 12.07 17.14
N TYR A 107 -6.11 12.88 16.15
CA TYR A 107 -5.03 13.86 16.27
C TYR A 107 -5.34 14.89 17.36
N HIS A 108 -6.53 15.49 17.35
CA HIS A 108 -6.90 16.47 18.38
C HIS A 108 -6.97 15.87 19.78
N ILE A 109 -7.52 14.66 19.93
CA ILE A 109 -7.53 13.95 21.21
C ILE A 109 -6.10 13.75 21.72
N ALA A 110 -5.19 13.28 20.86
CA ALA A 110 -3.79 13.09 21.24
C ALA A 110 -3.09 14.41 21.57
N LYS A 111 -3.26 15.44 20.73
CA LYS A 111 -2.65 16.77 20.89
C LYS A 111 -3.06 17.45 22.20
N HIS A 112 -4.31 17.27 22.62
CA HIS A 112 -4.86 17.85 23.83
C HIS A 112 -4.86 16.88 25.02
N SER A 113 -4.15 15.75 24.91
CA SER A 113 -4.03 14.72 25.96
C SER A 113 -5.36 14.27 26.54
N LYS A 114 -6.37 14.11 25.68
CA LYS A 114 -7.72 13.68 26.04
C LYS A 114 -7.83 12.15 26.06
N LEU A 115 -8.84 11.65 26.76
CA LEU A 115 -9.05 10.21 26.89
C LEU A 115 -9.61 9.62 25.59
N PHE A 116 -9.29 8.37 25.31
CA PHE A 116 -9.84 7.68 24.13
C PHE A 116 -11.37 7.47 24.22
N SER A 117 -11.94 7.50 25.42
CA SER A 117 -13.41 7.51 25.63
C SER A 117 -14.08 8.75 25.05
N ASP A 118 -13.35 9.86 24.94
CA ASP A 118 -13.91 11.14 24.53
C ASP A 118 -14.36 11.10 23.06
N GLY A 119 -13.83 10.17 22.25
CA GLY A 119 -14.32 9.94 20.89
C GLY A 119 -15.79 9.55 20.81
N GLU A 120 -16.24 8.67 21.71
CA GLU A 120 -17.64 8.25 21.76
C GLU A 120 -18.53 9.38 22.27
N TRP A 121 -18.04 10.18 23.22
CA TRP A 121 -18.71 11.38 23.68
C TRP A 121 -18.85 12.42 22.55
N ILE A 122 -17.77 12.74 21.83
CA ILE A 122 -17.77 13.63 20.66
C ILE A 122 -18.80 13.14 19.64
N LYS A 123 -18.81 11.84 19.33
CA LYS A 123 -19.76 11.26 18.38
C LYS A 123 -21.21 11.42 18.84
N LYS A 124 -21.49 11.21 20.13
CA LYS A 124 -22.84 11.40 20.72
C LYS A 124 -23.28 12.86 20.67
N VAL A 125 -22.40 13.80 21.04
CA VAL A 125 -22.70 15.24 21.00
C VAL A 125 -22.97 15.68 19.57
N HIS A 126 -22.13 15.29 18.62
CA HIS A 126 -22.30 15.68 17.21
C HIS A 126 -23.56 15.08 16.58
N ALA A 127 -23.93 13.85 16.96
CA ALA A 127 -25.18 13.24 16.52
C ALA A 127 -26.41 13.97 17.07
N ARG A 128 -26.40 14.41 18.34
CA ARG A 128 -27.55 15.08 18.96
C ARG A 128 -27.66 16.56 18.61
N CYS A 129 -26.57 17.31 18.73
CA CYS A 129 -26.59 18.77 18.54
C CYS A 129 -26.54 19.13 17.06
N SER A 130 -25.56 18.62 16.31
CA SER A 130 -25.34 19.04 14.93
C SER A 130 -26.30 18.38 13.96
N CYS A 131 -26.67 17.11 14.19
CA CYS A 131 -27.55 16.42 13.25
C CYS A 131 -29.03 16.66 13.57
N ASP A 132 -29.47 16.56 14.82
CA ASP A 132 -30.92 16.65 15.09
C ASP A 132 -31.45 18.10 15.12
N GLN A 133 -30.59 19.13 15.22
CA GLN A 133 -31.00 20.54 15.28
C GLN A 133 -30.50 21.40 14.09
N VAL A 134 -29.30 21.12 13.55
CA VAL A 134 -28.65 22.03 12.59
C VAL A 134 -28.67 21.47 11.16
N CYS A 135 -28.32 20.19 10.98
CA CYS A 135 -28.23 19.53 9.66
C CYS A 135 -28.68 18.06 9.72
N PRO A 136 -30.00 17.77 9.83
CA PRO A 136 -30.52 16.40 9.92
C PRO A 136 -30.18 15.54 8.71
N GLU A 137 -30.02 16.15 7.54
CA GLU A 137 -29.68 15.47 6.30
C GLU A 137 -28.25 14.91 6.28
N LYS A 138 -27.36 15.35 7.17
CA LYS A 138 -25.96 14.87 7.25
C LYS A 138 -25.73 13.83 8.33
N ARG A 139 -26.75 13.46 9.10
CA ARG A 139 -26.66 12.54 10.25
C ARG A 139 -25.93 11.25 9.97
N GLN A 140 -26.25 10.61 8.84
CA GLN A 140 -25.66 9.33 8.45
C GLN A 140 -24.14 9.42 8.27
N LYS A 141 -23.64 10.51 7.66
CA LYS A 141 -22.19 10.70 7.44
C LYS A 141 -21.41 10.80 8.75
N PHE A 142 -22.00 11.34 9.81
CA PHE A 142 -21.38 11.39 11.14
C PHE A 142 -21.42 10.05 11.85
N GLN A 143 -22.48 9.27 11.67
CA GLN A 143 -22.57 7.91 12.20
C GLN A 143 -21.53 6.98 11.57
N GLU A 144 -21.20 7.19 10.30
CA GLU A 144 -20.14 6.44 9.61
C GLU A 144 -18.73 6.72 10.17
N VAL A 145 -18.52 7.80 10.92
CA VAL A 145 -17.21 8.13 11.52
C VAL A 145 -16.92 7.20 12.70
N SER A 146 -15.87 6.38 12.56
CA SER A 146 -15.48 5.42 13.59
C SER A 146 -14.65 6.09 14.68
N LEU A 147 -15.27 6.40 15.83
CA LEU A 147 -14.66 7.07 16.99
C LEU A 147 -14.69 6.22 18.27
N SER A 148 -14.83 4.90 18.15
CA SER A 148 -14.77 4.01 19.32
C SER A 148 -13.41 4.08 19.99
N ARG A 149 -13.37 3.81 21.31
CA ARG A 149 -12.13 3.80 22.10
C ARG A 149 -11.02 2.98 21.44
N ARG A 150 -11.35 1.78 20.94
CA ARG A 150 -10.41 0.87 20.25
C ARG A 150 -9.88 1.47 18.94
N THR A 151 -10.74 2.16 18.18
CA THR A 151 -10.33 2.80 16.92
C THR A 151 -9.36 3.93 17.18
N LEU A 152 -9.64 4.76 18.18
CA LEU A 152 -8.77 5.87 18.57
C LEU A 152 -7.43 5.38 19.12
N ALA A 153 -7.43 4.39 20.01
CA ALA A 153 -6.19 3.79 20.52
C ALA A 153 -5.31 3.27 19.39
N ARG A 154 -5.90 2.54 18.42
CA ARG A 154 -5.16 2.04 17.25
C ARG A 154 -4.61 3.18 16.38
N ARG A 155 -5.41 4.21 16.10
CA ARG A 155 -4.99 5.33 15.25
C ARG A 155 -3.91 6.17 15.92
N ILE A 156 -4.08 6.49 17.20
CA ILE A 156 -3.13 7.33 17.96
C ILE A 156 -1.84 6.55 18.19
N GLY A 157 -1.91 5.37 18.80
CA GLY A 157 -0.73 4.59 19.16
C GLY A 157 -0.01 4.01 17.94
N LYS A 158 -0.73 3.25 17.12
CA LYS A 158 -0.12 2.52 16.00
C LYS A 158 0.14 3.41 14.80
N THR A 159 -0.80 4.23 14.36
CA THR A 159 -0.60 4.99 13.11
C THR A 159 0.13 6.31 13.32
N ILE A 160 -0.41 7.19 14.17
CA ILE A 160 0.14 8.52 14.38
C ILE A 160 1.48 8.42 15.12
N GLY A 161 1.55 7.62 16.19
CA GLY A 161 2.77 7.37 16.96
C GLY A 161 3.91 6.81 16.10
N GLU A 162 3.70 5.69 15.40
CA GLU A 162 4.75 5.07 14.56
C GLU A 162 5.21 6.01 13.43
N ASN A 163 4.30 6.77 12.83
CA ASN A 163 4.65 7.77 11.82
C ASN A 163 5.54 8.87 12.40
N LEU A 164 5.17 9.45 13.55
CA LEU A 164 6.00 10.47 14.22
C LEU A 164 7.38 9.92 14.60
N THR A 165 7.44 8.72 15.17
CA THR A 165 8.72 8.06 15.49
C THR A 165 9.58 7.84 14.25
N SER A 166 8.98 7.44 13.12
CA SER A 166 9.69 7.21 11.88
C SER A 166 10.26 8.50 11.29
N GLN A 167 9.48 9.59 11.32
CA GLN A 167 9.94 10.91 10.89
C GLN A 167 11.09 11.43 11.77
N LEU A 168 10.99 11.27 13.09
CA LEU A 168 12.06 11.64 14.01
C LEU A 168 13.34 10.84 13.75
N LYS A 169 13.25 9.52 13.56
CA LYS A 169 14.41 8.69 13.19
C LYS A 169 15.05 9.12 11.87
N GLY A 170 14.23 9.46 10.87
CA GLY A 170 14.72 9.99 9.59
C GLY A 170 15.48 11.29 9.76
N LEU A 171 14.96 12.22 10.57
CA LEU A 171 15.60 13.49 10.87
C LEU A 171 16.93 13.29 11.62
N VAL A 172 16.95 12.41 12.63
CA VAL A 172 18.18 12.07 13.36
C VAL A 172 19.24 11.47 12.43
N SER A 173 18.84 10.56 11.55
CA SER A 173 19.74 9.96 10.55
C SER A 173 20.29 11.00 9.57
N PHE A 174 19.45 11.93 9.11
CA PHE A 174 19.86 13.01 8.23
C PHE A 174 20.89 13.91 8.91
N ILE A 175 20.57 14.36 10.13
CA ILE A 175 21.46 15.20 10.94
C ILE A 175 22.80 14.49 11.17
N SER A 176 22.78 13.22 11.58
CA SER A 176 24.00 12.43 11.78
C SER A 176 24.86 12.37 10.53
N THR A 177 24.25 12.13 9.36
CA THR A 177 24.97 12.06 8.07
C THR A 177 25.64 13.39 7.72
N VAL A 178 24.92 14.51 7.91
CA VAL A 178 25.45 15.86 7.66
C VAL A 178 26.62 16.15 8.59
N PHE A 179 26.48 15.86 9.89
CA PHE A 179 27.56 16.07 10.85
C PHE A 179 28.78 15.19 10.55
N THR A 180 28.60 13.90 10.25
CA THR A 180 29.72 13.04 9.86
C THR A 180 30.38 13.51 8.56
N GLY A 181 29.61 14.00 7.60
CA GLY A 181 30.12 14.51 6.33
C GLY A 181 30.91 15.81 6.49
N ILE A 182 30.42 16.75 7.31
CA ILE A 182 31.14 17.99 7.63
C ILE A 182 32.43 17.67 8.40
N TRP A 183 32.36 16.80 9.39
CA TRP A 183 33.52 16.40 10.19
C TRP A 183 34.59 15.70 9.33
N MET A 184 34.17 14.79 8.43
CA MET A 184 35.07 14.17 7.44
C MET A 184 35.74 15.21 6.54
N LYS A 185 35.00 16.20 6.02
CA LYS A 185 35.58 17.28 5.21
C LYS A 185 36.61 18.11 5.97
N ALA A 186 36.29 18.49 7.22
CA ALA A 186 37.21 19.22 8.09
C ALA A 186 38.49 18.41 8.37
N LEU A 187 38.35 17.12 8.71
CA LEU A 187 39.48 16.22 8.93
C LEU A 187 40.37 16.11 7.68
N THR A 188 39.78 15.91 6.49
CA THR A 188 40.55 15.84 5.25
C THR A 188 41.27 17.15 4.92
N SER A 189 40.68 18.30 5.24
CA SER A 189 41.31 19.61 5.04
C SER A 189 42.49 19.81 6.00
N MET A 190 42.34 19.46 7.28
CA MET A 190 43.44 19.52 8.26
C MET A 190 44.60 18.61 7.88
N ILE A 191 44.31 17.39 7.40
CA ILE A 191 45.33 16.46 6.91
C ILE A 191 46.03 17.05 5.68
N LEU A 192 45.29 17.58 4.69
CA LEU A 192 45.89 18.20 3.50
C LEU A 192 46.80 19.39 3.85
N HIS A 193 46.35 20.29 4.75
CA HIS A 193 47.16 21.42 5.21
C HIS A 193 48.44 20.98 5.94
N SER A 194 48.35 19.91 6.73
CA SER A 194 49.52 19.35 7.43
C SER A 194 50.51 18.74 6.43
N PHE A 195 50.02 18.03 5.42
CA PHE A 195 50.85 17.49 4.34
C PHE A 195 51.49 18.59 3.48
N SER A 196 50.74 19.64 3.11
CA SER A 196 51.31 20.76 2.36
C SER A 196 52.33 21.54 3.19
N SER A 197 52.16 21.63 4.51
CA SER A 197 53.14 22.29 5.39
C SER A 197 54.42 21.45 5.58
N LEU A 198 54.33 20.13 5.51
CA LEU A 198 55.47 19.22 5.67
C LEU A 198 56.26 19.02 4.37
N TYR A 199 55.61 19.15 3.21
CA TYR A 199 56.20 18.83 1.91
C TYR A 199 56.19 20.01 0.91
N GLY A 200 55.65 21.17 1.28
CA GLY A 200 55.55 22.36 0.42
C GLY A 200 56.72 23.32 0.61
N ALA A 201 57.91 22.91 0.17
CA ALA A 201 59.02 23.79 -0.16
C ALA A 201 59.96 23.05 -1.14
N PHE A 202 59.56 23.00 -2.40
CA PHE A 202 60.43 22.83 -3.57
C PHE A 202 59.88 23.70 -4.70
#